data_AF-A0A1H9W544-F1
#
_entry.id   AF-A0A1H9W544-F1
#
_cell.length_a   1.000
_cell.length_b   1.000
_cell.length_c   1.000
_cell.angle_alpha   90.00
_cell.angle_beta   90.00
_cell.angle_gamma   90.00
#
_symmetry.space_group_name_H-M   'P 1'
#
loop_
_entity.id
_entity.type
_entity.pdbx_description
1 polymer ?
#
loop_
_entity_poly.entity_id
_entity_poly.type
_entity_poly.pdbx_seq_one_letter_code
_entity_poly.pdbx_strand_id
1 'polypeptide(L)'
;MALTNVPAAVGRLRAALSHPATPPLATAAAGLAGACYLWGTDPHTSGNLLPRCPFNWATGLLCPACGGTRMAYDLMHGDVAAALHDNAALLTVGLPVAVYLSGRWLSEGLRGRRWAPQMSTRGKVAVLSAAVAWTVARNLL
;
A
#
# COMPACT_ATOMS: atom_id res chain seq x y z
N MET A 1 4.53 -12.69 43.68
CA MET A 1 5.76 -12.92 42.90
C MET A 1 5.55 -12.59 41.41
N ALA A 2 4.98 -11.43 41.05
CA ALA A 2 4.61 -11.11 39.65
C ALA A 2 4.93 -9.65 39.20
N LEU A 3 5.47 -8.78 40.07
CA LEU A 3 5.60 -7.35 39.77
C LEU A 3 7.01 -6.89 39.33
N THR A 4 8.02 -7.75 39.33
CA THR A 4 9.41 -7.37 39.01
C THR A 4 9.77 -7.37 37.51
N ASN A 5 8.88 -7.88 36.64
CA ASN A 5 9.21 -8.09 35.22
C ASN A 5 8.69 -7.00 34.26
N VAL A 6 7.85 -6.06 34.73
CA VAL A 6 7.28 -4.99 33.88
C VAL A 6 8.37 -4.09 33.28
N PRO A 7 9.41 -3.63 34.02
CA PRO A 7 10.45 -2.77 33.46
C PRO A 7 11.27 -3.49 32.37
N ALA A 8 11.57 -4.78 32.57
CA ALA A 8 12.30 -5.59 31.62
C ALA A 8 11.49 -5.90 30.35
N ALA A 9 10.19 -6.14 30.49
CA ALA A 9 9.28 -6.36 29.35
C ALA A 9 9.14 -5.09 28.49
N VAL A 10 8.97 -3.92 29.11
CA VAL A 10 8.91 -2.62 28.40
C VAL A 10 10.22 -2.31 27.69
N GLY A 11 11.37 -2.62 28.30
CA GLY A 11 12.69 -2.45 27.67
C GLY A 11 12.86 -3.32 26.42
N ARG A 12 12.46 -4.60 26.49
CA ARG A 12 12.50 -5.51 25.32
C ARG A 12 11.56 -5.08 24.20
N LEU A 13 10.36 -4.61 24.53
CA LEU A 13 9.41 -4.05 23.55
C LEU A 13 9.97 -2.81 22.85
N ARG A 14 10.56 -1.87 23.60
CA ARG A 14 11.19 -0.68 23.00
C ARG A 14 12.37 -1.02 22.10
N ALA A 15 13.19 -1.99 22.50
CA ALA A 15 14.31 -2.47 21.69
C ALA A 15 13.84 -3.17 20.41
N ALA A 16 12.78 -3.96 20.48
CA ALA A 16 12.16 -4.57 19.29
C ALA A 16 11.53 -3.51 18.38
N LEU A 17 10.80 -2.54 18.93
CA LEU A 17 10.16 -1.48 18.16
C LEU A 17 11.17 -0.52 17.51
N SER A 18 12.34 -0.34 18.10
CA SER A 18 13.40 0.52 17.53
C SER A 18 14.20 -0.17 16.43
N HIS A 19 14.05 -1.49 16.25
CA HIS A 19 14.77 -2.26 15.24
C HIS A 19 14.44 -1.77 13.82
N PRO A 20 15.44 -1.59 12.92
CA PRO A 20 15.21 -1.10 11.55
C PRO A 20 14.27 -1.96 10.70
N ALA A 21 14.13 -3.26 11.01
CA ALA A 21 13.19 -4.16 10.33
C ALA A 21 11.73 -3.97 10.75
N THR A 22 11.45 -3.33 11.90
CA THR A 22 10.09 -3.25 12.44
C THR A 22 9.14 -2.50 11.50
N PRO A 23 9.49 -1.33 10.94
CA PRO A 23 8.63 -0.63 10.00
C PRO A 23 8.30 -1.43 8.72
N PRO A 24 9.26 -1.98 7.94
CA PRO A 24 8.92 -2.75 6.75
C PRO A 24 8.11 -4.01 7.05
N LEU A 25 8.39 -4.69 8.16
CA LEU A 25 7.60 -5.86 8.57
C LEU A 25 6.18 -5.49 8.96
N ALA A 26 6.00 -4.39 9.71
CA ALA A 26 4.67 -3.88 10.07
C ALA A 26 3.87 -3.47 8.81
N THR A 27 4.51 -2.80 7.85
CA THR A 27 3.87 -2.46 6.57
C THR A 27 3.49 -3.71 5.77
N ALA A 28 4.37 -4.70 5.68
CA ALA A 28 4.08 -5.96 4.99
C ALA A 28 2.93 -6.72 5.67
N ALA A 29 2.92 -6.80 7.00
CA ALA A 29 1.86 -7.43 7.77
C ALA A 29 0.51 -6.71 7.57
N ALA A 30 0.50 -5.38 7.58
CA ALA A 30 -0.71 -4.59 7.29
C ALA A 30 -1.20 -4.81 5.86
N GLY A 31 -0.29 -4.87 4.88
CA GLY A 31 -0.62 -5.17 3.49
C GLY A 31 -1.24 -6.57 3.32
N LEU A 32 -0.66 -7.58 3.96
CA LEU A 32 -1.20 -8.95 3.96
C LEU A 32 -2.58 -9.02 4.63
N ALA A 33 -2.77 -8.35 5.77
CA ALA A 33 -4.07 -8.29 6.42
C ALA A 33 -5.13 -7.64 5.52
N GLY A 34 -4.77 -6.54 4.84
CA GLY A 34 -5.62 -5.90 3.84
C GLY A 34 -5.94 -6.82 2.66
N ALA A 35 -4.95 -7.54 2.13
CA ALA A 35 -5.14 -8.50 1.06
C ALA A 35 -6.08 -9.65 1.46
N CYS A 36 -5.90 -10.22 2.67
CA CYS A 36 -6.78 -11.26 3.20
C CYS A 36 -8.23 -10.77 3.35
N TYR A 37 -8.42 -9.54 3.81
CA TYR A 37 -9.76 -8.93 3.88
C TYR A 37 -10.38 -8.76 2.49
N LEU A 38 -9.58 -8.24 1.56
CA LEU A 38 -10.01 -7.94 0.20
C LEU A 38 -10.27 -9.22 -0.61
N TRP A 39 -9.57 -10.32 -0.35
CA TRP A 39 -9.84 -11.62 -0.97
C TRP A 39 -11.32 -12.04 -0.88
N GLY A 40 -11.95 -11.83 0.29
CA GLY A 40 -13.37 -12.13 0.50
C GLY A 40 -14.31 -10.94 0.29
N THR A 41 -13.80 -9.76 -0.05
CA THR A 41 -14.56 -8.51 -0.09
C THR A 41 -14.39 -7.83 -1.44
N ASP A 42 -15.35 -8.01 -2.34
CA ASP A 42 -15.30 -7.43 -3.68
C ASP A 42 -15.48 -5.89 -3.68
N PRO A 43 -14.45 -5.10 -4.04
CA PRO A 43 -14.51 -3.64 -4.12
C PRO A 43 -15.31 -3.10 -5.33
N HIS A 44 -15.80 -3.97 -6.23
CA HIS A 44 -16.72 -3.61 -7.29
C HIS A 44 -18.15 -3.45 -6.79
N THR A 45 -18.48 -4.12 -5.67
CA THR A 45 -19.80 -4.09 -5.07
C THR A 45 -19.88 -3.12 -3.89
N SER A 46 -21.06 -2.53 -3.69
CA SER A 46 -21.38 -1.72 -2.51
C SER A 46 -21.99 -2.58 -1.40
N GLY A 47 -21.91 -2.11 -0.15
CA GLY A 47 -22.58 -2.76 1.00
C GLY A 47 -21.65 -3.62 1.86
N ASN A 48 -20.35 -3.64 1.56
CA ASN A 48 -19.32 -4.20 2.42
C ASN A 48 -18.74 -3.13 3.36
N LEU A 49 -17.76 -3.50 4.20
CA LEU A 49 -17.12 -2.58 5.16
C LEU A 49 -16.08 -1.66 4.50
N LEU A 50 -15.87 -1.73 3.18
CA LEU A 50 -15.01 -0.77 2.51
C LEU A 50 -15.72 0.60 2.52
N PRO A 51 -15.08 1.64 3.08
CA PRO A 51 -15.69 2.96 3.11
C PRO A 51 -15.88 3.47 1.69
N ARG A 52 -17.04 4.10 1.44
CA ARG A 52 -17.29 4.74 0.15
C ARG A 52 -16.26 5.85 -0.06
N CYS A 53 -15.63 5.86 -1.23
CA CYS A 53 -14.67 6.90 -1.59
C CYS A 53 -15.36 8.27 -1.70
N PRO A 54 -14.92 9.29 -0.93
CA PRO A 54 -15.53 10.61 -0.99
C PRO A 54 -15.32 11.29 -2.36
N PHE A 55 -14.20 11.03 -3.03
CA PHE A 55 -13.93 11.57 -4.37
C PHE A 55 -14.90 10.99 -5.41
N ASN A 56 -15.09 9.67 -5.38
CA ASN A 56 -16.06 9.01 -6.26
C ASN A 56 -17.49 9.45 -5.94
N TRP A 57 -17.82 9.62 -4.66
CA TRP A 57 -19.12 10.15 -4.27
C TRP A 57 -19.38 11.56 -4.80
N ALA A 58 -18.37 12.44 -4.74
CA ALA A 58 -18.50 13.83 -5.16
C ALA A 58 -18.45 14.03 -6.68
N THR A 59 -17.73 13.19 -7.42
CA THR A 59 -17.43 13.40 -8.85
C THR A 59 -17.94 12.31 -9.78
N GLY A 60 -18.29 11.13 -9.24
CA GLY A 60 -18.53 9.91 -10.02
C GLY A 60 -17.26 9.22 -10.52
N LEU A 61 -16.09 9.85 -10.39
CA LEU A 61 -14.83 9.36 -10.96
C LEU A 61 -14.08 8.43 -9.99
N LEU A 62 -13.31 7.49 -10.54
CA LEU A 62 -12.43 6.63 -9.74
C LEU A 62 -11.08 7.34 -9.52
N CYS A 63 -10.71 7.53 -8.25
CA CYS A 63 -9.41 8.06 -7.87
C CYS A 63 -8.32 6.96 -7.94
N PRO A 64 -7.02 7.33 -7.94
CA PRO A 64 -5.95 6.35 -8.15
C PRO A 64 -5.87 5.32 -7.01
N ALA A 65 -6.30 5.69 -5.80
CA ALA A 65 -6.35 4.77 -4.66
C ALA A 65 -7.45 3.71 -4.82
N CYS A 66 -8.68 4.12 -5.15
CA CYS A 66 -9.80 3.18 -5.31
C CYS A 66 -9.61 2.26 -6.52
N GLY A 67 -9.10 2.81 -7.63
CA GLY A 67 -8.70 1.97 -8.77
C GLY A 67 -7.56 1.02 -8.41
N GLY A 68 -6.63 1.41 -7.54
CA GLY A 68 -5.61 0.52 -7.01
C GLY A 68 -6.15 -0.62 -6.14
N THR A 69 -7.20 -0.36 -5.34
CA THR A 69 -7.87 -1.40 -4.55
C THR A 69 -8.57 -2.43 -5.45
N ARG A 70 -9.29 -1.99 -6.48
CA ARG A 70 -9.94 -2.88 -7.45
C ARG A 70 -8.92 -3.69 -8.27
N MET A 71 -7.88 -3.01 -8.76
CA MET A 71 -6.73 -3.65 -9.42
C MET A 71 -6.11 -4.76 -8.56
N ALA A 72 -5.93 -4.51 -7.26
CA ALA A 72 -5.37 -5.51 -6.35
C ALA A 72 -6.31 -6.71 -6.17
N TYR A 73 -7.62 -6.48 -6.08
CA TYR A 73 -8.63 -7.55 -6.01
C TYR A 73 -8.59 -8.43 -7.25
N ASP A 74 -8.63 -7.84 -8.44
CA ASP A 74 -8.62 -8.58 -9.71
C ASP A 74 -7.33 -9.37 -9.90
N LEU A 75 -6.19 -8.75 -9.56
CA LEU A 75 -4.90 -9.41 -9.64
C LEU A 75 -4.81 -10.61 -8.69
N MET A 76 -5.39 -10.52 -7.49
CA MET A 76 -5.46 -11.65 -6.54
C MET A 76 -6.33 -12.80 -7.06
N HIS A 77 -7.38 -12.50 -7.82
CA HIS A 77 -8.25 -13.50 -8.44
C HIS A 77 -7.76 -13.99 -9.81
N GLY A 78 -6.60 -13.50 -10.27
CA GLY A 78 -5.96 -13.90 -11.51
C GLY A 78 -6.49 -13.19 -12.77
N ASP A 79 -7.36 -12.19 -12.62
CA ASP A 79 -7.86 -11.39 -13.73
C ASP A 79 -6.93 -10.20 -14.03
N VAL A 80 -5.88 -10.48 -14.79
CA VAL A 80 -4.89 -9.47 -15.18
C VAL A 80 -5.49 -8.41 -16.11
N ALA A 81 -6.47 -8.78 -16.93
CA ALA A 81 -7.11 -7.87 -17.88
C ALA A 81 -7.97 -6.84 -17.15
N ALA A 82 -8.79 -7.29 -16.20
CA ALA A 82 -9.56 -6.42 -15.34
C ALA A 82 -8.65 -5.53 -14.47
N ALA A 83 -7.56 -6.09 -13.91
CA ALA A 83 -6.59 -5.31 -13.17
C ALA A 83 -5.92 -4.19 -14.01
N LEU A 84 -5.59 -4.47 -15.27
CA LEU A 84 -5.09 -3.45 -16.21
C LEU A 84 -6.15 -2.37 -16.48
N HIS A 85 -7.40 -2.77 -16.67
CA HIS A 85 -8.50 -1.83 -16.86
C HIS A 85 -8.69 -0.92 -15.64
N ASP A 86 -8.60 -1.49 -14.45
CA ASP A 86 -8.76 -0.77 -13.20
C ASP A 86 -7.66 0.24 -12.94
N ASN A 87 -6.40 -0.09 -13.23
CA ASN A 87 -5.28 0.81 -13.03
C ASN A 87 -4.00 0.41 -13.78
N ALA A 88 -3.98 0.52 -15.11
CA ALA A 88 -2.80 0.17 -15.91
C ALA A 88 -1.50 0.87 -15.48
N ALA A 89 -1.54 2.17 -15.17
CA ALA A 89 -0.34 2.91 -14.74
C ALA A 89 0.24 2.38 -13.42
N LEU A 90 -0.64 2.09 -12.45
CA LEU A 90 -0.21 1.49 -11.19
C LEU A 90 0.28 0.06 -11.41
N LEU A 91 -0.39 -0.76 -12.21
CA LEU A 91 0.00 -2.14 -12.44
C LEU A 91 1.35 -2.27 -13.17
N THR A 92 1.56 -1.46 -14.21
CA THR A 92 2.73 -1.59 -15.11
C THR A 92 3.98 -0.90 -14.59
N VAL A 93 3.84 0.21 -13.87
CA VAL A 93 4.98 0.99 -13.37
C VAL A 93 4.98 1.05 -11.84
N GLY A 94 3.85 1.40 -11.25
CA GLY A 94 3.78 1.64 -9.81
C GLY A 94 4.03 0.39 -8.96
N LEU A 95 3.47 -0.76 -9.34
CA LEU A 95 3.59 -2.02 -8.61
C LEU A 95 5.02 -2.57 -8.67
N PRO A 96 5.71 -2.66 -9.84
CA PRO A 96 7.12 -3.02 -9.88
C PRO A 96 8.01 -2.12 -9.02
N VAL A 97 7.80 -0.79 -9.08
CA VAL A 97 8.55 0.17 -8.26
C VAL A 97 8.25 -0.04 -6.77
N ALA A 98 7.00 -0.21 -6.38
CA ALA A 98 6.60 -0.46 -5.01
C ALA A 98 7.20 -1.74 -4.44
N VAL A 99 7.18 -2.84 -5.23
CA VAL A 99 7.81 -4.12 -4.87
C VAL A 99 9.32 -3.95 -4.68
N TYR A 100 9.99 -3.29 -5.62
CA TYR A 100 11.44 -3.06 -5.53
C TYR A 100 11.81 -2.22 -4.29
N LEU A 101 11.15 -1.09 -4.08
CA LEU A 101 11.44 -0.20 -2.94
C LEU A 101 11.14 -0.88 -1.60
N SER A 102 10.02 -1.60 -1.51
CA SER A 102 9.64 -2.32 -0.29
C SER A 102 10.56 -3.51 -0.01
N GLY A 103 10.95 -4.25 -1.04
CA GLY A 103 11.91 -5.36 -0.92
C GLY A 103 13.29 -4.86 -0.48
N ARG A 104 13.77 -3.75 -1.05
CA ARG A 104 15.01 -3.11 -0.61
C ARG A 104 14.90 -2.60 0.82
N TRP A 105 13.80 -1.96 1.18
CA TRP A 105 13.57 -1.48 2.55
C TRP A 105 13.60 -2.61 3.58
N LEU A 106 12.91 -3.71 3.28
CA LEU A 106 12.90 -4.89 4.12
C LEU A 106 14.29 -5.53 4.21
N SER A 107 14.99 -5.70 3.09
CA SER A 107 16.33 -6.30 3.07
C SER A 107 17.33 -5.50 3.91
N GLU A 108 17.32 -4.17 3.78
CA GLU A 108 18.18 -3.28 4.57
C GLU A 108 17.81 -3.31 6.06
N GLY A 109 16.51 -3.30 6.37
CA GLY A 109 16.01 -3.40 7.75
C GLY A 109 16.41 -4.71 8.43
N LEU A 110 16.33 -5.84 7.72
CA LEU A 110 16.77 -7.16 8.22
C LEU A 110 18.29 -7.22 8.42
N ARG A 111 19.07 -6.44 7.66
CA ARG A 111 20.52 -6.28 7.86
C ARG A 111 20.87 -5.27 8.96
N GLY A 112 19.88 -4.77 9.71
CA GLY A 112 20.07 -3.80 10.79
C GLY A 112 20.37 -2.38 10.30
N ARG A 113 20.15 -2.08 9.02
CA ARG A 113 20.40 -0.75 8.43
C ARG A 113 19.11 0.03 8.25
N ARG A 114 19.16 1.33 8.55
CA ARG A 114 18.04 2.24 8.27
C ARG A 114 18.16 2.70 6.82
N TRP A 115 17.18 2.32 6.01
CA TRP A 115 17.07 2.77 4.62
C TRP A 115 15.77 3.54 4.42
N ALA A 116 15.86 4.63 3.68
CA ALA A 116 14.71 5.38 3.22
C ALA A 116 14.97 5.82 1.77
N PRO A 117 13.98 5.67 0.86
CA PRO A 117 14.11 6.16 -0.49
C PRO A 117 14.17 7.69 -0.46
N GLN A 118 15.26 8.25 -1.00
CA GLN A 118 15.37 9.69 -1.17
C GLN A 118 14.78 10.08 -2.52
N MET A 119 13.65 10.80 -2.49
CA MET A 119 13.04 11.36 -3.67
C MET A 119 13.14 12.88 -3.61
N SER A 120 13.70 13.48 -4.66
CA SER A 120 13.74 14.93 -4.79
C SER A 120 12.33 15.52 -4.82
N THR A 121 12.17 16.79 -4.46
CA THR A 121 10.87 17.48 -4.56
C THR A 121 10.30 17.38 -5.98
N ARG A 122 11.16 17.46 -7.00
CA ARG A 122 10.79 17.26 -8.41
C ARG A 122 10.24 15.85 -8.67
N GLY A 123 10.88 14.82 -8.11
CA GLY A 123 10.39 13.44 -8.21
C GLY A 123 9.03 13.25 -7.55
N LYS A 124 8.82 13.82 -6.36
CA LYS A 124 7.52 13.77 -5.66
C LYS A 124 6.44 14.44 -6.49
N VAL A 125 6.71 15.64 -7.00
CA VAL A 125 5.81 16.38 -7.89
C VAL A 125 5.52 15.56 -9.14
N ALA A 126 6.53 14.98 -9.80
CA ALA A 126 6.34 14.17 -10.99
C ALA A 126 5.43 12.96 -10.74
N VAL A 127 5.62 12.23 -9.63
CA VAL A 127 4.76 11.08 -9.27
C VAL A 127 3.33 11.52 -9.00
N LEU A 128 3.14 12.61 -8.23
CA LEU A 128 1.81 13.15 -7.93
C LEU A 128 1.11 13.65 -9.20
N SER A 129 1.81 14.40 -10.04
CA SER A 129 1.30 14.88 -11.32
C SER A 129 0.96 13.73 -12.25
N ALA A 130 1.78 12.67 -12.31
CA ALA A 130 1.50 11.48 -13.10
C ALA A 130 0.25 10.74 -12.59
N ALA A 131 0.08 10.62 -11.27
CA ALA A 131 -1.12 10.01 -10.68
C ALA A 131 -2.39 10.80 -11.01
N VAL A 132 -2.32 12.14 -10.95
CA VAL A 132 -3.43 13.02 -11.33
C VAL A 132 -3.69 12.95 -12.83
N ALA A 133 -2.66 13.05 -13.66
CA ALA A 133 -2.79 12.98 -15.11
C ALA A 133 -3.38 11.65 -15.57
N TRP A 134 -2.93 10.54 -14.98
CA TRP A 134 -3.52 9.22 -15.20
C TRP A 134 -4.99 9.19 -14.80
N THR A 135 -5.33 9.74 -13.63
CA THR A 135 -6.72 9.84 -13.16
C THR A 135 -7.59 10.62 -14.13
N VAL A 136 -7.10 11.73 -14.68
CA VAL A 136 -7.85 12.51 -15.69
C VAL A 136 -7.98 11.70 -16.98
N ALA A 137 -6.88 11.15 -17.51
CA ALA A 137 -6.87 10.41 -18.76
C ALA A 137 -7.82 9.22 -18.74
N ARG A 138 -7.78 8.38 -17.70
CA ARG A 138 -8.63 7.16 -17.59
C ARG A 138 -10.13 7.43 -17.42
N ASN A 139 -10.49 8.64 -16.98
CA ASN A 139 -11.88 8.98 -16.67
C ASN A 139 -12.52 9.81 -17.80
N LEU A 140 -11.72 10.34 -18.74
CA LEU A 140 -12.17 11.15 -19.87
C LEU A 140 -12.03 10.44 -21.23
N LEU A 141 -11.31 9.33 -21.29
CA LEU A 141 -11.10 8.47 -22.46
C LEU A 141 -11.78 7.13 -22.22
#